data_AF-A0A536JVK0-F1
#
_entry.id   AF-A0A536JVK0-F1
#
_cell.length_a   1.000
_cell.length_b   1.000
_cell.length_c   1.000
_cell.angle_alpha   90.00
_cell.angle_beta   90.00
_cell.angle_gamma   90.00
#
_symmetry.space_group_name_H-M   'P 1'
#
loop_
_entity.id
_entity.type
_entity.pdbx_description
1 polymer ?
#
loop_
_entity_poly.entity_id
_entity_poly.type
_entity_poly.pdbx_seq_one_letter_code
_entity_poly.pdbx_strand_id
1 'polypeptide(L)'
;MSHHWSLVRRRGSALAVTLVSLVALALLAPPAAASPQWSDWSAPVWLGATINSSAEDAGPAVSKDGLAFYFYSTRAGGVGGEDIYVSYRVSTNAPWGTPVNLGTPINTTANERVPAFSRDGHWMFFASDRTGGVGGNDLWASYRLHTHEDFGEFGWQTPKFVVGVNSPFNEAGPSYFQDDETSTAFLYFNS
;
A
#
# COMPACT_ATOMS: atom_id res chain seq x y z
N MET A 1 27.13 -74.89 -14.44
CA MET A 1 26.22 -75.95 -14.90
C MET A 1 25.62 -76.65 -13.68
N SER A 2 24.34 -77.05 -13.80
CA SER A 2 23.48 -77.79 -12.85
C SER A 2 22.60 -76.95 -11.91
N HIS A 3 21.33 -76.88 -12.33
CA HIS A 3 20.15 -76.43 -11.58
C HIS A 3 19.58 -77.61 -10.79
N HIS A 4 19.00 -77.36 -9.62
CA HIS A 4 17.99 -78.23 -9.01
C HIS A 4 16.77 -77.40 -8.59
N TRP A 5 15.61 -77.82 -9.09
CA TRP A 5 14.29 -77.23 -8.85
C TRP A 5 13.53 -78.05 -7.79
N SER A 6 12.57 -77.43 -7.13
CA SER A 6 11.49 -78.14 -6.43
C SER A 6 10.15 -77.45 -6.72
N LEU A 7 9.25 -78.22 -7.31
CA LEU A 7 7.90 -77.85 -7.74
C LEU A 7 6.94 -77.94 -6.55
N VAL A 8 6.06 -76.95 -6.37
CA VAL A 8 4.76 -77.17 -5.72
C VAL A 8 3.67 -76.62 -6.64
N ARG A 9 2.85 -77.52 -7.17
CA ARG A 9 1.58 -77.17 -7.83
C ARG A 9 0.47 -77.14 -6.78
N ARG A 10 -0.33 -76.08 -6.77
CA ARG A 10 -1.74 -76.18 -6.40
C ARG A 10 -2.58 -75.50 -7.48
N ARG A 11 -3.50 -76.28 -8.05
CA ARG A 11 -4.58 -75.83 -8.94
C ARG A 11 -5.69 -75.23 -8.07
N GLY A 12 -6.35 -74.18 -8.56
CA GLY A 12 -7.57 -73.65 -7.98
C GLY A 12 -8.00 -72.36 -8.67
N SER A 13 -8.86 -72.49 -9.66
CA SER A 13 -9.48 -71.43 -10.44
C SER A 13 -10.48 -70.63 -9.60
N ALA A 14 -10.53 -69.31 -9.77
CA ALA A 14 -11.74 -68.51 -9.99
C ALA A 14 -11.39 -67.01 -9.98
N LEU A 15 -11.77 -66.31 -11.05
CA LEU A 15 -11.89 -64.87 -11.07
C LEU A 15 -13.03 -64.46 -10.12
N ALA A 16 -12.73 -63.63 -9.14
CA ALA A 16 -13.72 -62.80 -8.46
C ALA A 16 -13.18 -61.36 -8.47
N VAL A 17 -13.73 -60.57 -9.39
CA VAL A 17 -13.62 -59.11 -9.35
C VAL A 17 -14.39 -58.66 -8.10
N THR A 18 -13.71 -57.99 -7.17
CA THR A 18 -14.39 -57.28 -6.08
C THR A 18 -13.78 -55.90 -5.96
N LEU A 19 -14.66 -54.90 -5.95
CA LEU A 19 -14.40 -53.46 -6.04
C LEU A 19 -13.30 -52.97 -5.10
N VAL A 20 -12.46 -52.08 -5.62
CA VAL A 20 -11.68 -51.13 -4.83
C VAL A 20 -12.66 -50.14 -4.19
N SER A 21 -12.88 -50.22 -2.88
CA SER A 21 -13.51 -49.13 -2.14
C SER A 21 -12.48 -48.03 -1.90
N LEU A 22 -12.43 -47.05 -2.82
CA LEU A 22 -11.81 -45.75 -2.59
C LEU A 22 -12.68 -45.01 -1.57
N VAL A 23 -12.28 -44.98 -0.30
CA VAL A 23 -12.78 -43.98 0.65
C VAL A 23 -12.11 -42.67 0.26
N ALA A 24 -12.80 -41.86 -0.53
CA ALA A 24 -12.41 -40.48 -0.76
C ALA A 24 -12.62 -39.72 0.56
N LEU A 25 -11.53 -39.42 1.26
CA LEU A 25 -11.56 -38.45 2.35
C LEU A 25 -11.76 -37.06 1.70
N ALA A 26 -13.02 -36.64 1.58
CA ALA A 26 -13.33 -35.28 1.15
C ALA A 26 -12.83 -34.33 2.24
N LEU A 27 -11.65 -33.74 2.03
CA LEU A 27 -11.25 -32.54 2.74
C LEU A 27 -12.34 -31.50 2.49
N LEU A 28 -13.11 -31.17 3.53
CA LEU A 28 -13.96 -29.99 3.54
C LEU A 28 -13.01 -28.78 3.50
N ALA A 29 -12.60 -28.39 2.30
CA ALA A 29 -12.06 -27.05 2.09
C ALA A 29 -13.13 -26.08 2.63
N PRO A 30 -12.78 -25.10 3.49
CA PRO A 30 -13.72 -24.08 3.87
C PRO A 30 -14.27 -23.44 2.59
N PRO A 31 -15.55 -23.06 2.54
CA PRO A 31 -16.09 -22.38 1.38
C PRO A 31 -15.18 -21.20 1.07
N ALA A 32 -14.77 -21.06 -0.19
CA ALA A 32 -14.04 -19.90 -0.64
C ALA A 32 -14.74 -18.65 -0.09
N ALA A 33 -14.01 -17.78 0.60
CA ALA A 33 -14.56 -16.54 1.11
C ALA A 33 -15.27 -15.85 -0.06
N ALA A 34 -16.56 -15.54 0.12
CA ALA A 34 -17.32 -14.85 -0.90
C ALA A 34 -16.56 -13.57 -1.27
N SER A 35 -16.34 -13.34 -2.57
CA SER A 35 -15.68 -12.13 -3.03
C SER A 35 -16.43 -10.92 -2.46
N PRO A 36 -15.73 -9.90 -1.95
CA PRO A 36 -16.38 -8.72 -1.40
C PRO A 36 -17.35 -8.14 -2.43
N GLN A 37 -18.62 -8.02 -2.05
CA GLN A 37 -19.63 -7.37 -2.86
C GLN A 37 -19.54 -5.87 -2.61
N TRP A 38 -18.92 -5.17 -3.55
CA TRP A 38 -18.86 -3.72 -3.55
C TRP A 38 -20.18 -3.15 -4.07
N SER A 39 -20.65 -2.04 -3.48
CA SER A 39 -21.75 -1.28 -4.05
C SER A 39 -21.34 -0.58 -5.33
N ASP A 40 -22.32 -0.08 -6.09
CA ASP A 40 -22.04 0.88 -7.15
C ASP A 40 -21.32 2.12 -6.60
N TRP A 41 -20.50 2.76 -7.45
CA TRP A 41 -19.89 4.05 -7.14
C TRP A 41 -20.97 5.10 -6.93
N SER A 42 -20.83 5.91 -5.88
CA SER A 42 -21.65 7.11 -5.72
C SER A 42 -21.23 8.19 -6.72
N ALA A 43 -22.08 9.20 -6.91
CA ALA A 43 -21.66 10.44 -7.56
C ALA A 43 -20.49 11.08 -6.79
N PRO A 44 -19.55 11.77 -7.49
CA PRO A 44 -18.48 12.49 -6.83
C PRO A 44 -19.05 13.62 -5.96
N VAL A 45 -18.45 13.82 -4.79
CA VAL A 45 -18.85 14.86 -3.84
C VAL A 45 -17.79 15.94 -3.80
N TRP A 46 -18.21 17.20 -3.92
CA TRP A 46 -17.32 18.34 -3.76
C TRP A 46 -16.87 18.47 -2.30
N LEU A 47 -15.56 18.45 -2.05
CA LEU A 47 -14.96 18.52 -0.70
C LEU A 47 -15.00 19.93 -0.07
N GLY A 48 -15.63 20.90 -0.74
CA GLY A 48 -15.72 22.29 -0.26
C GLY A 48 -14.47 23.12 -0.54
N ALA A 49 -14.62 24.44 -0.44
CA ALA A 49 -13.56 25.43 -0.72
C ALA A 49 -12.40 25.39 0.29
N THR A 50 -12.60 24.76 1.45
CA THR A 50 -11.53 24.54 2.44
C THR A 50 -10.44 23.61 1.89
N ILE A 51 -10.84 22.58 1.14
CA ILE A 51 -9.91 21.65 0.48
C ILE A 51 -9.62 22.14 -0.94
N ASN A 52 -10.67 22.30 -1.76
CA ASN A 52 -10.55 22.68 -3.17
C ASN A 52 -10.29 24.18 -3.30
N SER A 53 -9.04 24.55 -3.55
CA SER A 53 -8.62 25.92 -3.73
C SER A 53 -8.52 26.30 -5.22
N SER A 54 -8.10 27.54 -5.50
CA SER A 54 -7.74 27.96 -6.85
C SER A 54 -6.31 27.58 -7.25
N ALA A 55 -5.52 27.04 -6.31
CA ALA A 55 -4.19 26.52 -6.57
C ALA A 55 -4.28 25.12 -7.19
N GLU A 56 -3.14 24.55 -7.53
CA GLU A 56 -3.06 23.11 -7.80
C GLU A 56 -3.23 22.37 -6.47
N ASP A 57 -4.19 21.45 -6.40
CA ASP A 57 -4.43 20.55 -5.26
C ASP A 57 -4.55 19.14 -5.81
N ALA A 58 -3.60 18.26 -5.50
CA ALA A 58 -3.51 16.95 -6.13
C ALA A 58 -2.79 15.89 -5.26
N GLY A 59 -2.78 14.64 -5.75
CA GLY A 59 -2.18 13.51 -5.04
C GLY A 59 -2.82 13.22 -3.67
N PRO A 60 -4.15 12.98 -3.61
CA PRO A 60 -4.83 12.76 -2.34
C PRO A 60 -4.43 11.43 -1.69
N ALA A 61 -4.25 11.46 -0.37
CA ALA A 61 -4.12 10.29 0.48
C ALA A 61 -4.89 10.51 1.78
N VAL A 62 -5.50 9.46 2.32
CA VAL A 62 -6.29 9.53 3.55
C VAL A 62 -5.72 8.54 4.56
N SER A 63 -5.65 8.94 5.83
CA SER A 63 -5.27 8.04 6.91
C SER A 63 -6.25 6.87 7.04
N LYS A 64 -5.78 5.76 7.60
CA LYS A 64 -6.56 4.52 7.73
C LYS A 64 -7.89 4.70 8.48
N ASP A 65 -7.91 5.57 9.48
CA ASP A 65 -9.10 5.92 10.26
C ASP A 65 -10.01 6.96 9.57
N GLY A 66 -9.56 7.50 8.43
CA GLY A 66 -10.28 8.49 7.67
C GLY A 66 -10.23 9.89 8.27
N LEU A 67 -9.41 10.19 9.27
CA LEU A 67 -9.46 11.47 10.01
C LEU A 67 -8.41 12.49 9.58
N ALA A 68 -7.41 12.10 8.81
CA ALA A 68 -6.42 12.98 8.20
C ALA A 68 -6.41 12.81 6.67
N PHE A 69 -6.36 13.93 5.96
CA PHE A 69 -6.32 14.01 4.51
C PHE A 69 -5.09 14.76 4.08
N TYR A 70 -4.22 14.08 3.34
CA TYR A 70 -2.96 14.58 2.84
C TYR A 70 -3.06 14.78 1.33
N PHE A 71 -2.43 15.83 0.83
CA PHE A 71 -2.38 16.14 -0.59
C PHE A 71 -1.25 17.15 -0.81
N TYR A 72 -0.72 17.24 -2.02
CA TYR A 72 0.22 18.31 -2.35
C TYR A 72 -0.51 19.52 -2.95
N SER A 73 0.03 20.71 -2.72
CA SER A 73 -0.58 21.95 -3.19
C SER A 73 0.42 23.05 -3.47
N THR A 74 0.08 23.92 -4.43
CA THR A 74 0.78 25.19 -4.73
C THR A 74 0.15 26.39 -4.01
N ARG A 75 -0.69 26.15 -3.00
CA ARG A 75 -1.32 27.23 -2.22
C ARG A 75 -0.29 28.10 -1.50
N ALA A 76 -0.64 29.37 -1.30
CA ALA A 76 0.21 30.33 -0.60
C ALA A 76 0.48 29.92 0.87
N GLY A 77 1.65 30.29 1.38
CA GLY A 77 2.11 29.95 2.73
C GLY A 77 2.96 28.67 2.80
N GLY A 78 3.33 28.13 1.64
CA GLY A 78 4.26 27.02 1.48
C GLY A 78 5.72 27.34 1.73
N VAL A 79 6.55 26.29 1.74
CA VAL A 79 8.02 26.34 1.80
C VAL A 79 8.62 26.33 0.39
N GLY A 80 8.12 25.44 -0.48
CA GLY A 80 8.59 25.26 -1.85
C GLY A 80 7.56 25.66 -2.90
N GLY A 81 7.65 25.04 -4.08
CA GLY A 81 6.67 25.23 -5.17
C GLY A 81 5.41 24.43 -4.91
N GLU A 82 5.57 23.11 -4.81
CA GLU A 82 4.53 22.17 -4.38
C GLU A 82 4.91 21.57 -3.03
N ASP A 83 4.00 21.67 -2.06
CA ASP A 83 4.22 21.16 -0.72
C ASP A 83 3.12 20.20 -0.31
N ILE A 84 3.43 19.26 0.59
CA ILE A 84 2.43 18.38 1.19
C ILE A 84 1.73 19.10 2.35
N TYR A 85 0.40 19.11 2.31
CA TYR A 85 -0.49 19.64 3.35
C TYR A 85 -1.27 18.49 4.00
N VAL A 86 -1.69 18.71 5.24
CA VAL A 86 -2.62 17.83 5.96
C VAL A 86 -3.85 18.61 6.43
N SER A 87 -5.03 18.05 6.24
CA SER A 87 -6.27 18.52 6.84
C SER A 87 -6.86 17.45 7.75
N TYR A 88 -7.40 17.87 8.89
CA TYR A 88 -7.99 16.97 9.88
C TYR A 88 -9.50 17.16 9.98
N ARG A 89 -10.18 16.11 10.42
CA ARG A 89 -11.59 16.17 10.81
C ARG A 89 -11.83 15.33 12.06
N VAL A 90 -12.84 15.71 12.82
CA VAL A 90 -13.15 15.06 14.11
C VAL A 90 -13.91 13.73 13.98
N SER A 91 -14.48 13.46 12.80
CA SER A 91 -15.14 12.19 12.46
C SER A 91 -15.25 12.03 10.94
N THR A 92 -15.54 10.82 10.46
CA THR A 92 -15.67 10.53 9.02
C THR A 92 -16.84 11.26 8.34
N ASN A 93 -17.77 11.83 9.11
CA ASN A 93 -18.89 12.62 8.61
C ASN A 93 -18.71 14.14 8.82
N ALA A 94 -17.67 14.55 9.55
CA ALA A 94 -17.38 15.96 9.77
C ALA A 94 -16.71 16.57 8.52
N PRO A 95 -16.90 17.88 8.27
CA PRO A 95 -16.15 18.58 7.24
C PRO A 95 -14.64 18.56 7.57
N TRP A 96 -13.83 18.63 6.53
CA TRP A 96 -12.39 18.82 6.65
C TRP A 96 -12.06 20.20 7.21
N GLY A 97 -11.06 20.27 8.08
CA GLY A 97 -10.51 21.52 8.60
C GLY A 97 -9.60 22.23 7.60
N THR A 98 -9.13 23.42 7.96
CA THR A 98 -8.15 24.16 7.16
C THR A 98 -6.87 23.34 7.01
N PRO A 99 -6.38 23.11 5.77
CA PRO A 99 -5.13 22.39 5.56
C PRO A 99 -3.93 23.13 6.12
N VAL A 100 -3.01 22.39 6.72
CA VAL A 100 -1.77 22.88 7.33
C VAL A 100 -0.58 22.31 6.55
N ASN A 101 0.37 23.17 6.19
CA ASN A 101 1.61 22.75 5.53
C ASN A 101 2.40 21.85 6.49
N LEU A 102 2.90 20.69 6.04
CA LEU A 102 3.66 19.78 6.90
C LEU A 102 5.00 20.35 7.38
N GLY A 103 5.51 21.39 6.72
CA GLY A 103 6.76 22.06 7.07
C GLY A 103 7.95 21.10 7.09
N THR A 104 9.01 21.50 7.78
CA THR A 104 10.20 20.65 7.93
C THR A 104 9.92 19.45 8.84
N PRO A 105 10.46 18.26 8.55
CA PRO A 105 11.45 17.99 7.49
C PRO A 105 10.84 17.48 6.18
N ILE A 106 9.51 17.42 6.07
CA ILE A 106 8.83 16.94 4.87
C ILE A 106 8.99 17.94 3.74
N ASN A 107 8.45 19.14 3.91
CA ASN A 107 8.48 20.17 2.89
C ASN A 107 9.80 20.94 2.95
N THR A 108 10.36 21.20 1.77
CA THR A 108 11.62 21.91 1.59
C THR A 108 11.44 23.02 0.55
N THR A 109 12.52 23.63 0.07
CA THR A 109 12.44 24.53 -1.08
C THR A 109 12.27 23.78 -2.41
N ALA A 110 12.37 22.45 -2.38
CA ALA A 110 12.10 21.57 -3.49
C ALA A 110 10.57 21.38 -3.65
N ASN A 111 10.17 20.51 -4.56
CA ASN A 111 8.80 20.06 -4.71
C ASN A 111 8.60 18.75 -3.96
N GLU A 112 7.48 18.63 -3.25
CA GLU A 112 7.05 17.42 -2.56
C GLU A 112 5.65 17.01 -3.03
N ARG A 113 5.55 15.83 -3.65
CA ARG A 113 4.34 15.43 -4.38
C ARG A 113 3.89 14.02 -4.01
N VAL A 114 2.58 13.82 -4.15
CA VAL A 114 1.88 12.52 -4.12
C VAL A 114 2.27 11.67 -2.90
N PRO A 115 1.87 12.06 -1.68
CA PRO A 115 2.08 11.24 -0.49
C PRO A 115 1.35 9.90 -0.59
N ALA A 116 1.99 8.84 -0.12
CA ALA A 116 1.42 7.51 0.07
C ALA A 116 1.88 6.94 1.41
N PHE A 117 1.05 6.14 2.06
CA PHE A 117 1.31 5.67 3.42
C PHE A 117 1.41 4.16 3.51
N SER A 118 2.29 3.66 4.37
CA SER A 118 2.24 2.27 4.80
C SER A 118 0.89 1.96 5.47
N ARG A 119 0.50 0.68 5.49
CA ARG A 119 -0.77 0.23 6.09
C ARG A 119 -0.91 0.59 7.56
N ASP A 120 0.20 0.60 8.29
CA ASP A 120 0.28 0.99 9.70
C ASP A 120 0.35 2.52 9.90
N GLY A 121 0.49 3.30 8.82
CA GLY A 121 0.51 4.76 8.84
C GLY A 121 1.80 5.36 9.39
N HIS A 122 2.85 4.56 9.65
CA HIS A 122 4.11 5.05 10.18
C HIS A 122 5.09 5.52 9.10
N TRP A 123 4.99 4.99 7.88
CA TRP A 123 5.79 5.44 6.75
C TRP A 123 4.96 6.29 5.81
N MET A 124 5.56 7.38 5.34
CA MET A 124 5.11 8.13 4.18
C MET A 124 6.16 7.99 3.07
N PHE A 125 5.71 7.67 1.87
CA PHE A 125 6.47 7.69 0.63
C PHE A 125 5.96 8.85 -0.22
N PHE A 126 6.86 9.60 -0.85
CA PHE A 126 6.48 10.73 -1.69
C PHE A 126 7.57 11.00 -2.73
N ALA A 127 7.20 11.68 -3.81
CA ALA A 127 8.14 12.08 -4.86
C ALA A 127 8.69 13.47 -4.58
N SER A 128 9.98 13.69 -4.83
CA SER A 128 10.62 14.99 -4.64
C SER A 128 11.89 15.16 -5.46
N ASP A 129 12.10 16.39 -5.94
CA ASP A 129 13.33 16.86 -6.61
C ASP A 129 14.35 17.46 -5.63
N ARG A 130 14.24 17.12 -4.34
CA ARG A 130 15.22 17.51 -3.32
C ARG A 130 16.61 16.96 -3.62
N THR A 131 17.62 17.65 -3.10
CA THR A 131 19.02 17.24 -3.23
C THR A 131 19.29 15.86 -2.61
N GLY A 132 20.15 15.07 -3.26
CA GLY A 132 20.54 13.73 -2.81
C GLY A 132 19.88 12.58 -3.58
N GLY A 133 18.99 12.92 -4.53
CA GLY A 133 18.43 12.01 -5.51
C GLY A 133 19.37 11.69 -6.67
N VAL A 134 18.92 10.86 -7.61
CA VAL A 134 19.68 10.45 -8.81
C VAL A 134 19.01 10.90 -10.12
N GLY A 135 17.76 11.37 -10.06
CA GLY A 135 16.98 11.83 -11.20
C GLY A 135 16.45 13.26 -11.04
N GLY A 136 15.34 13.56 -11.72
CA GLY A 136 14.62 14.82 -11.52
C GLY A 136 13.77 14.73 -10.27
N ASN A 137 12.70 13.94 -10.31
CA ASN A 137 11.96 13.51 -9.11
C ASN A 137 12.41 12.11 -8.70
N ASP A 138 12.69 11.92 -7.42
CA ASP A 138 13.00 10.62 -6.83
C ASP A 138 11.98 10.30 -5.72
N LEU A 139 11.83 9.02 -5.36
CA LEU A 139 11.06 8.61 -4.19
C LEU A 139 11.87 8.72 -2.89
N TRP A 140 11.21 9.31 -1.90
CA TRP A 140 11.69 9.51 -0.55
C TRP A 140 10.73 8.91 0.45
N ALA A 141 11.28 8.43 1.58
CA ALA A 141 10.51 7.85 2.66
C ALA A 141 10.78 8.57 3.98
N SER A 142 9.71 8.95 4.69
CA SER A 142 9.77 9.48 6.06
C SER A 142 9.04 8.55 7.02
N TYR A 143 9.52 8.47 8.25
CA TYR A 143 8.92 7.70 9.32
C TYR A 143 8.39 8.65 10.41
N ARG A 144 7.25 8.31 11.04
CA ARG A 144 6.77 8.97 12.26
C ARG A 144 6.46 7.94 13.34
N LEU A 145 6.64 8.34 14.60
CA LEU A 145 6.44 7.42 15.73
C LEU A 145 4.96 7.23 16.07
N HIS A 146 4.14 8.27 15.92
CA HIS A 146 2.72 8.24 16.26
C HIS A 146 1.86 8.65 15.06
N THR A 147 0.89 7.81 14.67
CA THR A 147 0.13 7.93 13.41
C THR A 147 -0.82 9.12 13.31
N HIS A 148 -0.92 9.92 14.37
CA HIS A 148 -1.74 11.13 14.44
C HIS A 148 -0.93 12.35 14.90
N GLU A 149 0.40 12.23 14.94
CA GLU A 149 1.31 13.32 15.22
C GLU A 149 2.12 13.58 13.97
N ASP A 150 1.77 14.64 13.23
CA ASP A 150 2.47 15.03 12.01
C ASP A 150 3.60 16.03 12.27
N PHE A 151 3.62 16.65 13.46
CA PHE A 151 4.51 17.75 13.82
C PHE A 151 5.28 17.46 15.12
N GLY A 152 6.39 18.18 15.32
CA GLY A 152 7.20 18.10 16.54
C GLY A 152 8.10 16.87 16.59
N GLU A 153 8.61 16.56 17.78
CA GLU A 153 9.64 15.52 18.01
C GLU A 153 9.19 14.10 17.61
N PHE A 154 7.88 13.83 17.69
CA PHE A 154 7.28 12.54 17.37
C PHE A 154 6.68 12.48 15.95
N GLY A 155 6.73 13.61 15.25
CA GLY A 155 6.22 13.77 13.89
C GLY A 155 7.09 13.10 12.83
N TRP A 156 6.93 13.56 11.59
CA TRP A 156 7.71 13.06 10.47
C TRP A 156 9.21 13.32 10.64
N GLN A 157 10.01 12.29 10.46
CA GLN A 157 11.47 12.35 10.52
C GLN A 157 12.07 12.77 9.17
N THR A 158 13.36 13.13 9.19
CA THR A 158 14.10 13.48 7.96
C THR A 158 13.95 12.40 6.90
N PRO A 159 13.42 12.75 5.71
CA PRO A 159 13.19 11.76 4.67
C PRO A 159 14.49 11.16 4.15
N LYS A 160 14.43 9.87 3.83
CA LYS A 160 15.55 9.07 3.33
C LYS A 160 15.27 8.62 1.90
N PHE A 161 16.31 8.61 1.10
CA PHE A 161 16.29 8.10 -0.27
C PHE A 161 15.94 6.60 -0.28
N VAL A 162 15.03 6.19 -1.17
CA VAL A 162 14.60 4.79 -1.29
C VAL A 162 15.54 4.02 -2.23
N VAL A 163 16.54 3.36 -1.64
CA VAL A 163 17.59 2.65 -2.40
C VAL A 163 17.01 1.52 -3.24
N GLY A 164 17.49 1.40 -4.48
CA GLY A 164 17.12 0.31 -5.40
C GLY A 164 15.79 0.50 -6.12
N VAL A 165 15.08 1.59 -5.84
CA VAL A 165 13.81 1.96 -6.49
C VAL A 165 14.02 3.06 -7.52
N ASN A 166 14.80 4.09 -7.18
CA ASN A 166 15.00 5.27 -8.01
C ASN A 166 15.98 5.05 -9.17
N SER A 167 15.83 5.86 -10.22
CA SER A 167 16.62 5.79 -11.45
C SER A 167 17.00 7.21 -11.94
N PRO A 168 17.84 7.34 -12.99
CA PRO A 168 18.13 8.67 -13.56
C PRO A 168 16.92 9.41 -14.17
N PHE A 169 15.75 8.77 -14.24
CA PHE A 169 14.51 9.35 -14.74
C PHE A 169 13.66 9.92 -13.58
N ASN A 170 12.38 10.18 -13.82
CA ASN A 170 11.49 10.73 -12.80
C ASN A 170 10.67 9.59 -12.18
N GLU A 171 10.86 9.32 -10.90
CA GLU A 171 9.95 8.47 -10.15
C GLU A 171 8.86 9.30 -9.45
N ALA A 172 7.61 8.89 -9.64
CA ALA A 172 6.46 9.59 -9.07
C ALA A 172 5.28 8.65 -8.79
N GLY A 173 4.26 9.19 -8.12
CA GLY A 173 3.02 8.47 -7.86
C GLY A 173 3.20 7.20 -7.03
N PRO A 174 3.92 7.24 -5.89
CA PRO A 174 4.03 6.07 -5.04
C PRO A 174 2.63 5.60 -4.60
N SER A 175 2.45 4.30 -4.54
CA SER A 175 1.27 3.66 -3.96
C SER A 175 1.72 2.43 -3.19
N TYR A 176 1.28 2.33 -1.94
CA TYR A 176 1.65 1.24 -1.06
C TYR A 176 0.51 0.23 -0.93
N PHE A 177 0.83 -1.04 -1.04
CA PHE A 177 -0.07 -2.15 -0.78
C PHE A 177 0.61 -3.16 0.12
N GLN A 178 -0.11 -3.69 1.10
CA GLN A 178 0.36 -4.83 1.89
C GLN A 178 -0.67 -5.93 1.79
N ASP A 179 -0.21 -7.09 1.37
CA ASP A 179 -1.02 -8.31 1.29
C ASP A 179 -1.35 -8.83 2.69
N ASP A 180 -2.63 -9.07 2.95
CA ASP A 180 -3.13 -9.43 4.28
C ASP A 180 -2.77 -10.85 4.70
N GLU A 181 -2.60 -11.77 3.75
CA GLU A 181 -2.31 -13.17 4.02
C GLU A 181 -0.82 -13.42 4.25
N THR A 182 0.01 -12.75 3.44
CA THR A 182 1.45 -12.95 3.43
C THR A 182 2.21 -11.86 4.20
N SER A 183 1.55 -10.76 4.55
CA SER A 183 2.18 -9.53 5.07
C SER A 183 3.21 -8.90 4.13
N THR A 184 3.26 -9.34 2.86
CA THR A 184 4.19 -8.81 1.86
C THR A 184 3.81 -7.38 1.51
N ALA A 185 4.78 -6.47 1.58
CA ALA A 185 4.62 -5.08 1.21
C ALA A 185 5.12 -4.82 -0.22
N PHE A 186 4.34 -4.07 -0.98
CA PHE A 186 4.63 -3.64 -2.33
C PHE A 186 4.54 -2.11 -2.40
N LEU A 187 5.54 -1.50 -3.05
CA LEU A 187 5.52 -0.09 -3.42
C LEU A 187 5.46 -0.03 -4.95
N TYR A 188 4.35 0.46 -5.48
CA TYR A 188 4.16 0.75 -6.89
C TYR A 188 4.48 2.21 -7.16
N PHE A 189 4.99 2.53 -8.34
CA PHE A 189 5.33 3.88 -8.75
C PHE A 189 5.38 3.96 -10.29
N ASN A 190 5.38 5.18 -10.81
CA ASN A 190 5.57 5.48 -12.22
C ASN A 190 7.00 5.95 -12.43
N SER A 191 7.59 5.60 -13.59
CA SER A 191 8.95 5.97 -14.01
C SER A 191 8.97 6.40 -15.47
#